data_AF-A0A538M2K3-F1
#
_entry.id   AF-A0A538M2K3-F1
#
_cell.length_a   1.000
_cell.length_b   1.000
_cell.length_c   1.000
_cell.angle_alpha   90.00
_cell.angle_beta   90.00
_cell.angle_gamma   90.00
#
_symmetry.space_group_name_H-M   'P 1'
#
loop_
_entity.id
_entity.type
_entity.pdbx_description
1 polymer ?
#
loop_
_entity_poly.entity_id
_entity_poly.type
_entity_poly.pdbx_seq_one_letter_code
_entity_poly.pdbx_strand_id
1 'polypeptide(L)'
;MIREGGGHVFGKILANSHVRSDRWYRIVRTIMYGRLEDETSFSSVRKLIAYEDYALRLLEDDGFRVAHSYGIVELTPNEEYLLAQEFFENAQTLGHAEVTDDVVDEGMQLVRRLWDAGLAHRDIKPANLLVVEGHLQLIDVSGLEIRPSPWRQAVDLANMMLVMALRSDAERVYRCALSYFIPEDVGEAFAAAKGMAIPTELQRYLKNDPRDLVGEFRALAPPHPPVSIQRWSARRVGLTLMVVVGSAVLAAWSFTIFFTVAD
;
A
#
# COMPACT_ATOMS: atom_id res chain seq x y z
N MET A 1 5.76 -36.51 -4.15
CA MET A 1 6.63 -36.29 -5.33
C MET A 1 7.22 -34.90 -5.18
N ILE A 2 8.40 -34.81 -4.55
CA ILE A 2 9.10 -33.52 -4.35
C ILE A 2 9.75 -33.22 -5.69
N ARG A 3 9.26 -32.19 -6.40
CA ARG A 3 9.93 -31.69 -7.61
C ARG A 3 11.23 -31.03 -7.16
N GLU A 4 12.34 -31.74 -7.28
CA GLU A 4 13.67 -31.14 -7.36
C GLU A 4 13.80 -30.45 -8.72
N GLY A 5 13.23 -29.25 -8.84
CA GLY A 5 13.66 -28.25 -9.80
C GLY A 5 14.30 -27.15 -8.99
N GLY A 6 15.58 -26.86 -9.22
CA GLY A 6 16.32 -25.83 -8.50
C GLY A 6 15.76 -24.44 -8.80
N GLY A 7 14.64 -24.10 -8.19
CA GLY A 7 14.08 -22.76 -8.18
C GLY A 7 14.68 -21.97 -7.03
N HIS A 8 14.99 -20.70 -7.26
CA HIS A 8 15.37 -19.80 -6.20
C HIS A 8 14.14 -19.50 -5.32
N VAL A 9 14.37 -19.38 -4.01
CA VAL A 9 13.33 -19.01 -3.04
C VAL A 9 13.67 -17.63 -2.49
N PHE A 10 12.67 -16.76 -2.43
CA PHE A 10 12.79 -15.47 -1.77
C PHE A 10 12.43 -15.61 -0.29
N GLY A 11 13.32 -15.13 0.58
CA GLY A 11 13.11 -15.16 2.02
C GLY A 11 12.87 -13.77 2.58
N LYS A 12 11.63 -13.45 2.97
CA LYS A 12 11.30 -12.19 3.65
C LYS A 12 11.41 -12.37 5.16
N ILE A 13 12.44 -11.79 5.78
CA ILE A 13 12.61 -11.83 7.24
C ILE A 13 11.88 -10.65 7.87
N LEU A 14 10.97 -10.93 8.79
CA LEU A 14 10.30 -9.94 9.64
C LEU A 14 10.70 -10.14 11.09
N ALA A 15 11.16 -9.05 11.71
CA ALA A 15 11.53 -9.01 13.13
C ALA A 15 10.65 -8.03 13.92
N ASN A 16 10.59 -8.19 15.25
CA ASN A 16 9.84 -7.29 16.15
C ASN A 16 10.22 -5.80 16.00
N SER A 17 11.49 -5.52 15.65
CA SER A 17 11.96 -4.17 15.33
C SER A 17 11.22 -3.56 14.13
N HIS A 18 10.91 -4.35 13.10
CA HIS A 18 10.16 -3.91 11.92
C HIS A 18 8.70 -3.60 12.25
N VAL A 19 8.04 -4.43 13.05
CA VAL A 19 6.66 -4.18 13.50
C VAL A 19 6.57 -2.95 14.39
N ARG A 20 7.56 -2.72 15.25
CA ARG A 20 7.62 -1.49 16.06
C ARG A 20 7.83 -0.26 15.18
N SER A 21 8.76 -0.31 14.23
CA SER A 21 9.04 0.78 13.29
C SER A 21 7.81 1.13 12.43
N ASP A 22 7.15 0.11 11.88
CA ASP A 22 5.94 0.28 11.08
C ASP A 22 4.77 0.83 11.92
N ARG A 23 4.62 0.37 13.18
CA ARG A 23 3.65 0.95 14.13
C ARG A 23 3.96 2.41 14.42
N TRP A 24 5.23 2.79 14.59
CA TRP A 24 5.64 4.17 14.80
C TRP A 24 5.40 5.04 13.56
N TYR A 25 5.74 4.56 12.37
CA TYR A 25 5.46 5.24 11.11
C TYR A 25 3.95 5.51 10.95
N ARG A 26 3.11 4.51 11.23
CA ARG A 26 1.65 4.64 11.20
C ARG A 26 1.10 5.59 12.26
N ILE A 27 1.64 5.57 13.48
CA ILE A 27 1.29 6.52 14.56
C ILE A 27 1.65 7.94 14.14
N VAL A 28 2.87 8.19 13.66
CA VAL A 28 3.31 9.51 13.20
C VAL A 28 2.46 9.98 12.02
N ARG A 29 2.15 9.12 11.05
CA ARG A 29 1.26 9.45 9.91
C ARG A 29 -0.16 9.80 10.37
N THR A 30 -0.72 9.01 11.28
CA THR A 30 -2.07 9.22 11.86
C THR A 30 -2.14 10.51 12.66
N ILE A 31 -1.09 10.80 13.43
CA ILE A 31 -0.92 12.07 14.14
C ILE A 31 -0.84 13.15 13.10
N MET A 32 0.25 13.28 12.34
CA MET A 32 0.49 14.46 11.49
C MET A 32 -0.67 14.83 10.56
N TYR A 33 -1.48 13.87 10.09
CA TYR A 33 -2.41 14.12 8.98
C TYR A 33 -3.84 13.55 9.15
N GLY A 34 -4.16 12.91 10.28
CA GLY A 34 -5.47 12.29 10.55
C GLY A 34 -5.57 10.82 10.10
N ARG A 35 -6.66 10.13 10.46
CA ARG A 35 -6.93 8.76 10.01
C ARG A 35 -7.43 8.78 8.56
N LEU A 36 -6.59 8.38 7.61
CA LEU A 36 -7.07 7.62 6.46
C LEU A 36 -7.61 6.31 7.06
N GLU A 37 -8.82 5.87 6.67
CA GLU A 37 -9.63 4.85 7.35
C GLU A 37 -8.86 3.71 8.06
N ASP A 38 -9.40 3.29 9.21
CA ASP A 38 -8.78 2.43 10.23
C ASP A 38 -7.90 1.30 9.66
N GLU A 39 -6.60 1.55 9.58
CA GLU A 39 -5.62 0.49 9.35
C GLU A 39 -5.56 -0.38 10.61
N THR A 40 -6.04 -1.62 10.55
CA THR A 40 -5.93 -2.58 11.66
C THR A 40 -4.44 -2.83 11.93
N SER A 41 -3.95 -2.34 13.07
CA SER A 41 -2.57 -2.59 13.46
C SER A 41 -2.40 -4.05 13.87
N PHE A 42 -1.44 -4.76 13.28
CA PHE A 42 -1.06 -6.08 13.77
C PHE A 42 -0.40 -5.94 15.14
N SER A 43 -0.88 -6.74 16.10
CA SER A 43 -0.40 -6.71 17.49
C SER A 43 0.93 -7.45 17.68
N SER A 44 1.38 -8.23 16.68
CA SER A 44 2.62 -9.03 16.74
C SER A 44 3.14 -9.33 15.33
N VAL A 45 4.45 -9.61 15.23
CA VAL A 45 5.08 -10.10 13.97
C VAL A 45 4.42 -11.38 13.49
N ARG A 46 4.08 -12.30 14.39
CA ARG A 46 3.36 -13.55 14.06
C ARG A 46 2.07 -13.26 13.29
N LYS A 47 1.27 -12.30 13.73
CA LYS A 47 0.02 -11.93 13.05
C LYS A 47 0.26 -11.25 11.70
N LEU A 48 1.26 -10.38 11.61
CA LEU A 48 1.62 -9.72 10.36
C LEU A 48 2.05 -10.74 9.29
N ILE A 49 2.98 -11.63 9.64
CA ILE A 49 3.49 -12.61 8.67
C ILE A 49 2.47 -13.68 8.34
N ALA A 50 1.63 -14.10 9.30
CA ALA A 50 0.51 -14.99 9.04
C ALA A 50 -0.53 -14.35 8.12
N TYR A 51 -0.76 -13.04 8.24
CA TYR A 51 -1.64 -12.31 7.36
C TYR A 51 -1.07 -12.20 5.94
N GLU A 52 0.22 -11.94 5.80
CA GLU A 52 0.88 -11.90 4.49
C GLU A 52 0.86 -13.27 3.79
N ASP A 53 1.17 -14.37 4.50
CA ASP A 53 1.04 -15.74 3.97
C ASP A 53 -0.41 -16.04 3.53
N TYR A 54 -1.39 -15.67 4.35
CA TYR A 54 -2.80 -15.82 4.01
C TYR A 54 -3.19 -14.98 2.77
N ALA A 55 -2.74 -13.73 2.69
CA ALA A 55 -3.04 -12.84 1.57
C ALA A 55 -2.48 -13.38 0.24
N LEU A 56 -1.26 -13.93 0.26
CA LEU A 56 -0.68 -14.59 -0.92
C LEU A 56 -1.52 -15.79 -1.36
N ARG A 57 -1.87 -16.67 -0.42
CA ARG A 57 -2.69 -17.86 -0.71
C ARG A 57 -4.07 -17.48 -1.25
N LEU A 58 -4.71 -16.48 -0.64
CA LEU A 58 -6.01 -15.97 -1.09
C LEU A 58 -5.94 -15.45 -2.53
N LEU A 59 -4.93 -14.64 -2.84
CA LEU A 59 -4.74 -14.10 -4.18
C LEU A 59 -4.38 -15.21 -5.19
N GLU A 60 -3.56 -16.16 -4.80
CA GLU A 60 -3.21 -17.31 -5.64
C GLU A 60 -4.43 -18.20 -5.94
N ASP A 61 -5.25 -18.50 -4.91
CA ASP A 61 -6.49 -19.28 -5.04
C ASP A 61 -7.50 -18.59 -5.98
N ASP A 62 -7.56 -17.25 -5.95
CA ASP A 62 -8.37 -16.44 -6.86
C ASP A 62 -7.72 -16.25 -8.24
N GLY A 63 -6.55 -16.85 -8.49
CA GLY A 63 -5.85 -16.87 -9.77
C GLY A 63 -5.15 -15.56 -10.13
N PHE A 64 -4.78 -14.75 -9.13
CA PHE A 64 -3.88 -13.62 -9.33
C PHE A 64 -2.45 -14.11 -9.52
N ARG A 65 -1.67 -13.39 -10.33
CA ARG A 65 -0.25 -13.69 -10.48
C ARG A 65 0.54 -13.01 -9.36
N VAL A 66 0.77 -13.77 -8.30
CA VAL A 66 1.52 -13.41 -7.10
C VAL A 66 2.56 -14.49 -6.82
N ALA A 67 3.55 -14.20 -5.97
CA ALA A 67 4.52 -15.21 -5.57
C ALA A 67 3.86 -16.34 -4.79
N HIS A 68 4.06 -17.60 -5.21
CA HIS A 68 3.60 -18.75 -4.44
C HIS A 68 4.20 -18.74 -3.03
N SER A 69 3.38 -18.97 -2.00
CA SER A 69 3.86 -19.05 -0.62
C SER A 69 4.23 -20.48 -0.20
N TYR A 70 5.51 -20.70 0.08
CA TYR A 70 6.02 -21.96 0.63
C TYR A 70 5.80 -22.09 2.15
N GLY A 71 5.37 -20.99 2.81
CA GLY A 71 5.00 -20.97 4.21
C GLY A 71 5.98 -20.21 5.10
N ILE A 72 5.72 -20.30 6.41
CA ILE A 72 6.39 -19.50 7.44
C ILE A 72 7.34 -20.38 8.24
N VAL A 73 8.56 -19.88 8.47
CA VAL A 73 9.54 -20.45 9.38
C VAL A 73 9.74 -19.50 10.56
N GLU A 74 9.55 -20.00 11.78
CA GLU A 74 9.89 -19.27 13.00
C GLU A 74 11.41 -19.41 13.24
N LEU A 75 12.14 -18.29 13.16
CA LEU A 75 13.59 -18.26 13.34
C LEU A 75 13.93 -18.10 14.83
N THR A 76 13.32 -17.10 15.46
CA THR A 76 13.46 -16.79 16.88
C THR A 76 12.07 -16.75 17.50
N PRO A 77 11.80 -17.54 18.56
CA PRO A 77 10.47 -17.67 19.13
C PRO A 77 9.81 -16.31 19.45
N ASN A 78 8.66 -16.03 18.84
CA ASN A 78 7.90 -14.77 19.02
C ASN A 78 8.61 -13.47 18.62
N GLU A 79 9.76 -13.53 17.94
CA GLU A 79 10.55 -12.35 17.61
C GLU A 79 10.85 -12.21 16.13
N GLU A 80 11.23 -13.31 15.47
CA GLU A 80 11.71 -13.30 14.09
C GLU A 80 11.11 -14.45 13.30
N TYR A 81 10.58 -14.12 12.14
CA TYR A 81 9.93 -15.06 11.25
C TYR A 81 10.41 -14.80 9.82
N LEU A 82 10.49 -15.88 9.05
CA LEU A 82 10.81 -15.89 7.64
C LEU A 82 9.58 -16.36 6.88
N LEU A 83 9.14 -15.59 5.89
CA LEU A 83 8.17 -16.03 4.90
C LEU A 83 8.96 -16.48 3.66
N ALA A 84 8.84 -17.76 3.31
CA ALA A 84 9.46 -18.33 2.12
C ALA A 84 8.48 -18.24 0.94
N GLN A 85 8.89 -17.58 -0.12
CA GLN A 85 8.06 -17.29 -1.28
C GLN A 85 8.80 -17.63 -2.58
N GLU A 86 8.05 -17.79 -3.66
CA GLU A 86 8.62 -17.85 -5.00
C GLU A 86 9.49 -16.63 -5.29
N PHE A 87 10.67 -16.86 -5.87
CA PHE A 87 11.50 -15.82 -6.43
C PHE A 87 11.25 -15.73 -7.93
N PHE A 88 10.81 -14.57 -8.40
CA PHE A 88 10.67 -14.32 -9.83
C PHE A 88 12.02 -14.09 -10.49
N GLU A 89 12.50 -15.06 -11.26
CA GLU A 89 13.70 -14.92 -12.08
C GLU A 89 13.48 -13.96 -13.24
N ASN A 90 14.54 -13.26 -13.66
CA ASN A 90 14.51 -12.30 -14.78
C ASN A 90 13.43 -11.20 -14.67
N ALA A 91 13.00 -10.89 -13.44
CA ALA A 91 12.00 -9.88 -13.16
C ALA A 91 12.60 -8.46 -13.19
N GLN A 92 11.82 -7.50 -13.69
CA GLN A 92 12.13 -6.08 -13.58
C GLN A 92 11.00 -5.35 -12.85
N THR A 93 11.35 -4.49 -11.89
CA THR A 93 10.37 -3.56 -11.30
C THR A 93 9.81 -2.65 -12.39
N LEU A 94 8.51 -2.34 -12.32
CA LEU A 94 7.84 -1.59 -13.37
C LEU A 94 8.44 -0.20 -13.63
N GLY A 95 9.11 0.39 -12.63
CA GLY A 95 9.85 1.64 -12.78
C GLY A 95 11.03 1.58 -13.76
N HIS A 96 11.52 0.39 -14.09
CA HIS A 96 12.64 0.13 -15.01
C HIS A 96 12.23 -0.66 -16.26
N ALA A 97 11.18 -1.48 -16.15
CA ALA A 97 10.69 -2.36 -17.20
C ALA A 97 10.15 -1.59 -18.42
N GLU A 98 10.08 -2.28 -19.57
CA GLU A 98 9.26 -1.86 -20.69
C GLU A 98 7.78 -2.09 -20.34
N VAL A 99 6.94 -1.07 -20.59
CA VAL A 99 5.50 -1.13 -20.34
C VAL A 99 4.79 -1.14 -21.69
N THR A 100 4.42 -2.34 -22.14
CA THR A 100 3.68 -2.60 -23.38
C THR A 100 2.18 -2.38 -23.19
N ASP A 101 1.40 -2.43 -24.28
CA ASP A 101 -0.08 -2.42 -24.18
C ASP A 101 -0.60 -3.54 -23.28
N ASP A 102 -0.04 -4.74 -23.43
CA ASP A 102 -0.44 -5.91 -22.66
C ASP A 102 -0.20 -5.72 -21.16
N VAL A 103 0.94 -5.11 -20.77
CA VAL A 103 1.22 -4.81 -19.35
C VAL A 103 0.25 -3.77 -18.80
N VAL A 104 -0.14 -2.77 -19.59
CA VAL A 104 -1.14 -1.77 -19.19
C VAL A 104 -2.51 -2.42 -19.01
N ASP A 105 -2.92 -3.28 -19.95
CA ASP A 105 -4.17 -4.04 -19.89
C ASP A 105 -4.22 -4.96 -18.67
N GLU A 106 -3.15 -5.72 -18.43
CA GLU A 106 -3.01 -6.57 -17.25
C GLU A 106 -3.07 -5.77 -15.94
N GLY A 107 -2.52 -4.55 -15.91
CA GLY A 107 -2.65 -3.65 -14.77
C GLY A 107 -4.08 -3.24 -14.48
N MET A 108 -4.84 -2.86 -15.52
CA MET A 108 -6.25 -2.48 -15.37
C MET A 108 -7.10 -3.70 -14.98
N GLN A 109 -6.85 -4.85 -15.60
CA GLN A 109 -7.50 -6.10 -15.26
C GLN A 109 -7.22 -6.52 -13.81
N LEU A 110 -5.99 -6.36 -13.33
CA LEU A 110 -5.61 -6.66 -11.94
C LEU A 110 -6.46 -5.83 -10.96
N VAL A 111 -6.56 -4.52 -11.16
CA VAL A 111 -7.36 -3.66 -10.27
C VAL A 111 -8.84 -4.04 -10.33
N ARG A 112 -9.37 -4.33 -11.53
CA ARG A 112 -10.76 -4.77 -11.71
C ARG A 112 -11.04 -6.06 -10.95
N ARG A 113 -10.15 -7.04 -11.07
CA ARG A 113 -10.26 -8.32 -10.34
C ARG A 113 -10.19 -8.12 -8.83
N LEU A 114 -9.31 -7.25 -8.33
CA LEU A 114 -9.28 -6.89 -6.91
C LEU A 114 -10.63 -6.30 -6.48
N TRP A 115 -11.23 -5.39 -7.26
CA TRP A 115 -12.55 -4.84 -6.94
C TRP A 115 -13.63 -5.90 -6.87
N ASP A 116 -13.68 -6.79 -7.86
CA ASP A 116 -14.67 -7.87 -7.96
C ASP A 116 -14.55 -8.88 -6.82
N ALA A 117 -13.33 -9.17 -6.37
CA ALA A 117 -13.05 -9.99 -5.20
C ALA A 117 -13.31 -9.26 -3.86
N GLY A 118 -13.62 -7.96 -3.89
CA GLY A 118 -13.78 -7.14 -2.69
C GLY A 118 -12.46 -6.95 -1.94
N LEU A 119 -11.39 -6.67 -2.67
CA LEU A 119 -10.02 -6.48 -2.20
C LEU A 119 -9.47 -5.11 -2.59
N ALA A 120 -8.49 -4.62 -1.84
CA ALA A 120 -7.62 -3.49 -2.19
C ALA A 120 -6.18 -3.79 -1.77
N HIS A 121 -5.22 -3.56 -2.66
CA HIS A 121 -3.80 -3.74 -2.40
C HIS A 121 -3.23 -2.66 -1.46
N ARG A 122 -3.71 -1.41 -1.59
CA ARG A 122 -3.36 -0.24 -0.75
C ARG A 122 -1.97 0.35 -0.90
N ASP A 123 -1.05 -0.34 -1.57
CA ASP A 123 0.31 0.16 -1.82
C ASP A 123 0.76 -0.09 -3.26
N ILE A 124 -0.10 0.24 -4.23
CA ILE A 124 0.23 0.17 -5.66
C ILE A 124 1.31 1.21 -6.00
N LYS A 125 2.52 0.74 -6.29
CA LYS A 125 3.69 1.55 -6.63
C LYS A 125 4.68 0.76 -7.49
N PRO A 126 5.66 1.39 -8.16
CA PRO A 126 6.55 0.71 -9.09
C PRO A 126 7.35 -0.45 -8.50
N ALA A 127 7.77 -0.37 -7.23
CA ALA A 127 8.51 -1.46 -6.58
C ALA A 127 7.65 -2.70 -6.25
N ASN A 128 6.31 -2.56 -6.18
CA ASN A 128 5.41 -3.67 -5.85
C ASN A 128 4.81 -4.34 -7.10
N LEU A 129 5.24 -3.92 -8.29
CA LEU A 129 4.84 -4.47 -9.56
C LEU A 129 6.09 -4.92 -10.32
N LEU A 130 6.14 -6.20 -10.66
CA LEU A 130 7.20 -6.76 -11.48
C LEU A 130 6.67 -7.09 -12.87
N VAL A 131 7.53 -6.99 -13.88
CA VAL A 131 7.31 -7.55 -15.21
C VAL A 131 8.23 -8.75 -15.36
N VAL A 132 7.65 -9.91 -15.61
CA VAL A 132 8.34 -11.19 -15.81
C VAL A 132 7.91 -11.73 -17.16
N GLU A 133 8.87 -11.85 -18.09
CA GLU A 133 8.60 -12.32 -19.45
C GLU A 133 7.45 -11.55 -20.16
N GLY A 134 7.33 -10.24 -19.89
CA GLY A 134 6.28 -9.39 -20.46
C GLY A 134 4.95 -9.41 -19.71
N HIS A 135 4.83 -10.15 -18.61
CA HIS A 135 3.62 -10.25 -17.80
C HIS A 135 3.76 -9.57 -16.44
N LEU A 136 2.71 -8.90 -16.01
CA LEU A 136 2.61 -8.23 -14.73
C LEU A 136 2.45 -9.24 -13.59
N GLN A 137 3.25 -9.03 -12.54
CA GLN A 137 3.26 -9.79 -11.30
C GLN A 137 3.10 -8.85 -10.11
N LEU A 138 2.24 -9.21 -9.16
CA LEU A 138 2.01 -8.44 -7.94
C LEU A 138 2.85 -8.99 -6.79
N ILE A 139 3.57 -8.11 -6.09
CA ILE A 139 4.36 -8.48 -4.91
C ILE A 139 4.05 -7.56 -3.72
N ASP A 140 4.49 -7.99 -2.53
CA ASP A 140 4.29 -7.29 -1.24
C ASP A 140 2.82 -7.00 -0.92
N VAL A 141 2.08 -8.07 -0.64
CA VAL A 141 0.64 -8.04 -0.32
C VAL A 141 0.37 -7.90 1.18
N SER A 142 1.39 -7.52 1.96
CA SER A 142 1.30 -7.35 3.41
C SER A 142 0.25 -6.31 3.83
N GLY A 143 -0.05 -5.36 2.94
CA GLY A 143 -1.05 -4.31 3.11
C GLY A 143 -2.44 -4.63 2.54
N LEU A 144 -2.66 -5.81 1.94
CA LEU A 144 -3.93 -6.17 1.32
C LEU A 144 -5.10 -5.99 2.31
N GLU A 145 -6.20 -5.40 1.88
CA GLU A 145 -7.41 -5.22 2.68
C GLU A 145 -8.58 -5.98 2.07
N ILE A 146 -9.29 -6.72 2.93
CA ILE A 146 -10.47 -7.50 2.58
C ILE A 146 -11.71 -6.71 2.96
N ARG A 147 -12.66 -6.59 2.04
CA ARG A 147 -13.83 -5.71 2.13
C ARG A 147 -13.43 -4.25 2.39
N PRO A 148 -12.57 -3.67 1.53
CA PRO A 148 -12.18 -2.27 1.66
C PRO A 148 -13.36 -1.34 1.40
N SER A 149 -13.21 -0.07 1.76
CA SER A 149 -14.13 0.97 1.31
C SER A 149 -14.00 1.20 -0.20
N PRO A 150 -15.07 1.70 -0.87
CA PRO A 150 -15.00 2.12 -2.27
C PRO A 150 -13.89 3.14 -2.53
N TRP A 151 -13.61 4.01 -1.55
CA TRP A 151 -12.53 4.97 -1.64
C TRP A 151 -11.15 4.31 -1.78
N ARG A 152 -10.88 3.23 -1.03
CA ARG A 152 -9.59 2.52 -1.11
C ARG A 152 -9.39 1.87 -2.47
N GLN A 153 -10.47 1.31 -3.01
CA GLN A 153 -10.54 0.74 -4.35
C GLN A 153 -10.27 1.80 -5.43
N ALA A 154 -10.88 2.98 -5.32
CA ALA A 154 -10.63 4.12 -6.21
C ALA A 154 -9.18 4.62 -6.15
N VAL A 155 -8.57 4.64 -4.97
CA VAL A 155 -7.16 5.03 -4.80
C VAL A 155 -6.22 4.04 -5.51
N ASP A 156 -6.46 2.74 -5.40
CA ASP A 156 -5.65 1.73 -6.09
C ASP A 156 -5.75 1.86 -7.61
N LEU A 157 -6.94 2.16 -8.14
CA LEU A 157 -7.13 2.44 -9.58
C LEU A 157 -6.26 3.63 -10.05
N ALA A 158 -6.36 4.77 -9.37
CA ALA A 158 -5.57 5.95 -9.74
C ALA A 158 -4.06 5.69 -9.61
N ASN A 159 -3.62 5.00 -8.55
CA ASN A 159 -2.22 4.66 -8.36
C ASN A 159 -1.72 3.72 -9.47
N MET A 160 -2.52 2.73 -9.89
CA MET A 160 -2.17 1.85 -11.00
C MET A 160 -2.04 2.62 -12.32
N MET A 161 -3.01 3.49 -12.62
CA MET A 161 -2.98 4.31 -13.84
C MET A 161 -1.76 5.24 -13.88
N LEU A 162 -1.45 5.89 -12.75
CA LEU A 162 -0.25 6.73 -12.62
C LEU A 162 1.03 5.91 -12.82
N VAL A 163 1.12 4.73 -12.21
CA VAL A 163 2.28 3.85 -12.30
C VAL A 163 2.52 3.38 -13.74
N MET A 164 1.48 3.03 -14.49
CA MET A 164 1.59 2.68 -15.91
C MET A 164 2.05 3.89 -16.75
N ALA A 165 1.44 5.06 -16.53
CA ALA A 165 1.76 6.28 -17.28
C ALA A 165 3.19 6.81 -17.07
N LEU A 166 3.87 6.44 -15.98
CA LEU A 166 5.30 6.77 -15.79
C LEU A 166 6.18 6.28 -16.93
N ARG A 167 5.82 5.15 -17.55
CA ARG A 167 6.61 4.50 -18.62
C ARG A 167 5.87 4.41 -19.96
N SER A 168 4.64 4.91 -20.01
CA SER A 168 3.82 5.08 -21.22
C SER A 168 3.32 6.53 -21.31
N ASP A 169 2.10 6.74 -21.78
CA ASP A 169 1.37 8.01 -21.75
C ASP A 169 0.00 7.84 -21.06
N ALA A 170 -0.63 8.97 -20.69
CA ALA A 170 -1.90 8.99 -19.98
C ALA A 170 -3.14 8.76 -20.87
N GLU A 171 -3.04 8.90 -22.20
CA GLU A 171 -4.18 8.76 -23.13
C GLU A 171 -4.42 7.30 -23.57
N ARG A 172 -3.33 6.58 -23.88
CA ARG A 172 -3.19 5.13 -23.58
C ARG A 172 -3.45 4.95 -22.08
N VAL A 173 -3.40 3.83 -21.38
CA VAL A 173 -3.81 3.80 -19.93
C VAL A 173 -5.27 4.27 -19.68
N TYR A 174 -5.66 5.55 -19.78
CA TYR A 174 -7.06 5.99 -19.71
C TYR A 174 -7.95 5.22 -20.68
N ARG A 175 -7.59 5.18 -21.97
CA ARG A 175 -8.36 4.40 -22.96
C ARG A 175 -8.42 2.91 -22.60
N CYS A 176 -7.35 2.37 -22.03
CA CYS A 176 -7.31 0.98 -21.57
C CYS A 176 -8.23 0.76 -20.36
N ALA A 177 -8.21 1.68 -19.38
CA ALA A 177 -9.02 1.66 -18.18
C ALA A 177 -10.51 1.63 -18.53
N LEU A 178 -10.93 2.35 -19.58
CA LEU A 178 -12.31 2.36 -20.06
C LEU A 178 -12.81 1.00 -20.60
N SER A 179 -11.94 0.01 -20.76
CA SER A 179 -12.33 -1.37 -21.08
C SER A 179 -12.85 -2.13 -19.85
N TYR A 180 -12.54 -1.64 -18.64
CA TYR A 180 -12.86 -2.31 -17.36
C TYR A 180 -13.63 -1.43 -16.37
N PHE A 181 -13.57 -0.11 -16.56
CA PHE A 181 -14.14 0.90 -15.66
C PHE A 181 -14.95 1.92 -16.46
N ILE A 182 -15.97 2.50 -15.82
CA ILE A 182 -16.69 3.62 -16.44
C ILE A 182 -15.91 4.93 -16.24
N PRO A 183 -16.10 5.96 -17.08
CA PRO A 183 -15.41 7.24 -16.94
C PRO A 183 -15.52 7.84 -15.54
N GLU A 184 -16.68 7.67 -14.89
CA GLU A 184 -16.95 8.14 -13.53
C GLU A 184 -16.04 7.47 -12.48
N ASP A 185 -15.73 6.17 -12.64
CA ASP A 185 -14.80 5.46 -11.74
C ASP A 185 -13.41 6.10 -11.78
N VAL A 186 -12.94 6.47 -12.98
CA VAL A 186 -11.66 7.14 -13.18
C VAL A 186 -11.70 8.56 -12.60
N GLY A 187 -12.80 9.29 -12.83
CA GLY A 187 -13.00 10.61 -12.25
C GLY A 187 -12.94 10.59 -10.73
N GLU A 188 -13.63 9.63 -10.10
CA GLU A 188 -13.58 9.40 -8.65
C GLU A 188 -12.17 9.00 -8.18
N ALA A 189 -11.49 8.09 -8.89
CA ALA A 189 -10.13 7.66 -8.58
C ALA A 189 -9.16 8.86 -8.49
N PHE A 190 -9.17 9.78 -9.46
CA PHE A 190 -8.30 10.96 -9.45
C PHE A 190 -8.78 12.09 -8.53
N ALA A 191 -10.05 12.06 -8.11
CA ALA A 191 -10.55 12.89 -7.01
C ALA A 191 -10.11 12.37 -5.64
N ALA A 192 -10.00 11.04 -5.49
CA ALA A 192 -9.61 10.32 -4.28
C ALA A 192 -8.08 10.28 -4.06
N ALA A 193 -7.30 10.07 -5.12
CA ALA A 193 -5.84 9.98 -5.08
C ALA A 193 -5.17 11.35 -4.92
N LYS A 194 -5.19 11.87 -3.69
CA LYS A 194 -4.57 13.15 -3.32
C LYS A 194 -3.57 12.98 -2.18
N GLY A 195 -2.42 13.63 -2.29
CA GLY A 195 -1.40 13.66 -1.25
C GLY A 195 -0.99 12.26 -0.82
N MET A 196 -1.25 11.92 0.45
CA MET A 196 -0.83 10.67 1.06
C MET A 196 -1.53 9.40 0.56
N ALA A 197 -2.58 9.52 -0.26
CA ALA A 197 -3.18 8.37 -0.94
C ALA A 197 -2.29 7.83 -2.06
N ILE A 198 -1.37 8.65 -2.58
CA ILE A 198 -0.34 8.25 -3.54
C ILE A 198 0.90 7.81 -2.73
N PRO A 199 1.44 6.59 -2.91
CA PRO A 199 2.63 6.13 -2.21
C PRO A 199 3.84 7.04 -2.41
N THR A 200 4.71 7.17 -1.40
CA THR A 200 5.85 8.10 -1.42
C THR A 200 6.80 7.86 -2.59
N GLU A 201 7.03 6.59 -2.95
CA GLU A 201 7.84 6.22 -4.09
C GLU A 201 7.23 6.75 -5.40
N LEU A 202 5.94 6.50 -5.62
CA LEU A 202 5.21 7.01 -6.78
C LEU A 202 5.21 8.54 -6.81
N GLN A 203 5.01 9.22 -5.67
CA GLN A 203 5.13 10.68 -5.59
C GLN A 203 6.53 11.17 -6.01
N ARG A 204 7.59 10.45 -5.67
CA ARG A 204 8.97 10.81 -6.07
C ARG A 204 9.14 10.69 -7.58
N TYR A 205 8.63 9.62 -8.19
CA TYR A 205 8.65 9.48 -9.65
C TYR A 205 7.85 10.60 -10.33
N LEU A 206 6.63 10.88 -9.86
CA LEU A 206 5.78 11.94 -10.42
C LEU A 206 6.40 13.35 -10.29
N LYS A 207 7.13 13.62 -9.20
CA LYS A 207 7.86 14.90 -9.04
C LYS A 207 9.03 15.07 -10.01
N ASN A 208 9.61 13.96 -10.46
CA ASN A 208 10.75 13.96 -11.38
C ASN A 208 10.32 13.78 -12.85
N ASP A 209 9.05 13.45 -13.09
CA ASP A 209 8.48 13.39 -14.43
C ASP A 209 8.22 14.83 -14.93
N PRO A 210 8.64 15.20 -16.14
CA PRO A 210 8.36 16.54 -16.69
C PRO A 210 6.87 16.78 -16.99
N ARG A 211 6.04 15.74 -17.01
CA ARG A 211 4.60 15.80 -17.31
C ARG A 211 3.77 15.93 -16.03
N ASP A 212 2.67 16.68 -16.10
CA ASP A 212 1.67 16.68 -15.02
C ASP A 212 0.68 15.53 -15.23
N LEU A 213 1.12 14.29 -15.00
CA LEU A 213 0.29 13.09 -15.22
C LEU A 213 -1.02 13.14 -14.42
N VAL A 214 -0.99 13.68 -13.20
CA VAL A 214 -2.21 13.85 -12.39
C VAL A 214 -3.17 14.85 -13.04
N GLY A 215 -2.64 15.95 -13.58
CA GLY A 215 -3.42 16.93 -14.35
C GLY A 215 -3.95 16.35 -15.66
N GLU A 216 -3.16 15.58 -16.39
CA GLU A 216 -3.54 14.93 -17.64
C GLU A 216 -4.73 13.98 -17.43
N PHE A 217 -4.65 13.08 -16.45
CA PHE A 217 -5.78 12.18 -16.14
C PHE A 217 -7.02 12.93 -15.66
N ARG A 218 -6.87 14.02 -14.90
CA ARG A 218 -8.01 14.87 -14.51
C ARG A 218 -8.64 15.61 -15.69
N ALA A 219 -7.88 15.88 -16.74
CA ALA A 219 -8.40 16.48 -17.96
C ALA A 219 -9.11 15.45 -18.85
N LEU A 220 -8.68 14.19 -18.81
CA LEU A 220 -9.29 13.09 -19.57
C LEU A 220 -10.59 12.57 -18.95
N ALA A 221 -10.66 12.51 -17.61
CA ALA A 221 -11.81 11.97 -16.90
C ALA A 221 -12.86 13.05 -16.54
N PRO A 222 -14.15 12.68 -16.37
CA PRO A 222 -15.16 13.59 -15.87
C PRO A 222 -14.76 14.26 -14.54
N PRO A 223 -15.12 15.53 -14.32
CA PRO A 223 -14.77 16.22 -13.08
C PRO A 223 -15.57 15.65 -11.90
N HIS A 224 -14.87 15.22 -10.85
CA HIS A 224 -15.46 14.79 -9.59
C HIS A 224 -15.14 15.75 -8.45
N PRO A 225 -16.07 15.96 -7.50
CA PRO A 225 -15.82 16.79 -6.34
C PRO A 225 -14.66 16.19 -5.52
N PRO A 226 -13.78 17.03 -4.95
CA PRO A 226 -12.71 16.55 -4.08
C PRO A 226 -13.25 15.68 -2.95
N VAL A 227 -12.77 14.44 -2.85
CA VAL A 227 -13.09 13.59 -1.70
C VAL A 227 -12.38 14.17 -0.48
N SER A 228 -13.15 14.55 0.54
CA SER A 228 -12.57 15.11 1.77
C SER A 228 -11.89 14.01 2.55
N ILE A 229 -10.57 13.92 2.45
CA ILE A 229 -9.77 13.19 3.44
C ILE A 229 -10.03 13.89 4.77
N GLN A 230 -10.50 13.15 5.78
CA GLN A 230 -10.84 13.68 7.10
C GLN A 230 -9.58 14.24 7.78
N ARG A 231 -9.23 15.49 7.49
CA ARG A 231 -8.19 16.22 8.21
C ARG A 231 -8.72 16.52 9.60
N TRP A 232 -7.78 16.54 10.57
CA TRP A 232 -7.97 16.90 11.97
C TRP A 232 -9.20 17.79 12.23
N SER A 233 -10.21 17.24 12.93
CA SER A 233 -11.29 18.09 13.44
C SER A 233 -10.73 18.97 14.57
N ALA A 234 -11.27 20.19 14.73
CA ALA A 234 -10.89 21.08 15.85
C ALA A 234 -10.99 20.37 17.21
N ARG A 235 -11.96 19.44 17.34
CA ARG A 235 -12.11 18.55 18.49
C ARG A 235 -10.89 17.64 18.69
N ARG A 236 -10.36 16.99 17.64
CA ARG A 236 -9.17 16.13 17.74
C ARG A 236 -7.91 16.93 18.06
N VAL A 237 -7.76 18.13 17.49
CA VAL A 237 -6.66 19.05 17.82
C VAL A 237 -6.73 19.44 19.30
N GLY A 238 -7.89 19.87 19.78
CA GLY A 238 -8.09 20.25 21.18
C GLY A 238 -7.87 19.09 22.15
N LEU A 239 -8.34 17.88 21.81
CA LEU A 239 -8.15 16.70 22.66
C LEU A 239 -6.67 16.28 22.73
N THR A 240 -5.95 16.35 21.61
CA THR A 240 -4.51 16.04 21.55
C THR A 240 -3.71 17.06 22.37
N LEU A 241 -4.05 18.35 22.25
CA LEU A 241 -3.43 19.41 23.05
C LEU A 241 -3.67 19.19 24.55
N MET A 242 -4.90 18.84 24.94
CA MET A 242 -5.22 18.52 26.34
C MET A 242 -4.40 17.34 26.88
N VAL A 243 -4.23 16.26 26.09
CA VAL A 243 -3.41 15.12 26.50
C VAL A 243 -1.95 15.51 26.67
N VAL A 244 -1.40 16.29 25.74
CA VAL A 244 0.00 16.76 25.82
C VAL A 244 0.20 17.65 27.04
N VAL A 245 -0.68 18.63 27.27
CA VAL A 245 -0.61 19.53 28.42
C VAL A 245 -0.80 18.75 29.73
N GLY A 246 -1.80 17.87 29.80
CA GLY A 246 -2.04 17.05 30.99
C GLY A 246 -0.87 16.13 31.32
N SER A 247 -0.25 15.51 30.30
CA SER A 247 0.94 14.67 30.48
C SER A 247 2.14 15.47 30.98
N ALA A 248 2.35 16.69 30.46
CA ALA A 248 3.42 17.58 30.89
C ALA A 248 3.22 18.04 32.35
N VAL A 249 1.99 18.39 32.73
CA VAL A 249 1.65 18.79 34.11
C VAL A 249 1.87 17.61 35.07
N LEU A 250 1.42 16.41 34.71
CA LEU A 250 1.65 15.21 35.52
C LEU A 250 3.14 14.90 35.67
N ALA A 251 3.92 14.99 34.59
CA ALA A 251 5.36 14.78 34.64
C ALA A 251 6.06 15.81 35.54
N ALA A 252 5.71 17.09 35.45
CA ALA A 252 6.25 18.15 36.29
C ALA A 252 5.88 17.97 37.77
N TRP A 253 4.62 17.56 38.04
CA TRP A 253 4.16 17.27 39.39
C TRP A 253 4.89 16.06 39.99
N SER A 254 5.01 14.97 39.25
CA SER A 254 5.77 13.78 39.65
C SER A 254 7.25 14.08 39.90
N PHE A 255 7.87 14.91 39.04
CA PHE A 255 9.25 15.36 39.22
C PHE A 255 9.40 16.17 40.52
N THR A 256 8.47 17.10 40.78
CA THR A 256 8.48 17.90 42.01
C THR A 256 8.37 17.02 43.26
N ILE A 257 7.46 16.03 43.27
CA ILE A 257 7.29 15.08 44.37
C ILE A 257 8.56 14.24 44.58
N PHE A 258 9.15 13.73 43.49
CA PHE A 258 10.35 12.90 43.58
C PHE A 258 11.50 13.63 44.26
N PHE A 259 11.70 14.92 43.96
CA PHE A 259 12.74 15.73 44.61
C PHE A 259 12.37 16.15 46.05
N THR A 260 11.09 16.38 46.36
CA THR A 260 10.67 16.70 47.74
C THR A 260 10.68 15.50 48.69
N VAL A 261 10.69 14.27 48.18
CA VAL A 261 10.80 13.04 48.98
C VAL A 261 12.25 12.55 49.11
N ALA A 262 13.16 13.05 48.26
CA ALA A 262 14.58 12.69 48.26
C ALA A 262 15.46 13.57 49.18
N ASP A 263 14.92 14.70 49.66
CA ASP A 263 15.51 15.57 50.69
C ASP A 263 14.97 15.20 52.10
#